data_AF-A0A432MQ00-F1
#
_entry.id   AF-A0A432MQ00-F1
#
_cell.length_a   1.000
_cell.length_b   1.000
_cell.length_c   1.000
_cell.angle_alpha   90.00
_cell.angle_beta   90.00
_cell.angle_gamma   90.00
#
_symmetry.space_group_name_H-M   'P 1'
#
loop_
_entity.id
_entity.type
_entity.pdbx_description
1 polymer ?
#
loop_
_entity_poly.entity_id
_entity_poly.type
_entity_poly.pdbx_seq_one_letter_code
_entity_poly.pdbx_strand_id
1 'polypeptide(L)'
;MNLLRAGTRVTLLAPESFPEDDRTTSQVVSWRARRPEAVEVDRVPLRERLPIIPIPLRPEDPDVPLDLQELIDLAFENGRSGGIDDRAEPDPPLSQEDAAGADGLLRGRGLR
;
A
#
# COMPACT_ATOMS: atom_id res chain seq x y z
N MET A 1 1.22 -13.09 10.25
CA MET A 1 -0.21 -12.80 9.98
C MET A 1 -0.29 -12.17 8.60
N ASN A 2 -0.71 -12.96 7.60
CA ASN A 2 -0.72 -12.55 6.19
C ASN A 2 -2.08 -11.92 5.89
N LEU A 3 -2.12 -10.60 5.72
CA LEU A 3 -3.40 -9.92 5.59
C LEU A 3 -3.84 -9.67 4.14
N LEU A 4 -2.98 -9.53 3.12
CA LEU A 4 -3.47 -9.24 1.75
C LEU A 4 -2.56 -9.63 0.56
N ARG A 5 -1.53 -10.46 0.73
CA ARG A 5 -0.70 -10.88 -0.43
C ARG A 5 -0.94 -12.32 -0.89
N ALA A 6 -1.37 -13.24 -0.03
CA ALA A 6 -1.69 -14.63 -0.42
C ALA A 6 -3.17 -15.03 -0.21
N GLY A 7 -4.03 -14.09 0.18
CA GLY A 7 -5.47 -14.30 0.36
C GLY A 7 -6.30 -13.68 -0.76
N THR A 8 -7.54 -14.11 -0.92
CA THR A 8 -8.52 -13.45 -1.79
C THR A 8 -8.70 -12.01 -1.30
N ARG A 9 -8.32 -11.03 -2.13
CA ARG A 9 -8.61 -9.62 -1.83
C ARG A 9 -10.13 -9.47 -1.79
N VAL A 10 -10.67 -9.14 -0.62
CA VAL A 10 -12.04 -8.61 -0.51
C VAL A 10 -11.96 -7.14 -0.93
N THR A 11 -11.66 -6.91 -2.20
CA THR A 11 -11.62 -5.58 -2.78
C THR A 11 -13.01 -5.21 -3.28
N LEU A 12 -13.33 -3.91 -3.22
CA LEU A 12 -14.51 -3.34 -3.88
C LEU A 12 -14.51 -3.58 -5.41
N LEU A 13 -13.34 -3.92 -5.98
CA LEU A 13 -13.14 -4.30 -7.37
C LEU A 13 -12.38 -5.62 -7.49
N ALA A 14 -12.71 -6.40 -8.51
CA ALA A 14 -11.95 -7.61 -8.82
C ALA A 14 -10.57 -7.22 -9.41
N PRO A 15 -9.47 -7.95 -9.11
CA PRO A 15 -8.14 -7.65 -9.63
C PRO A 15 -8.06 -7.55 -11.17
N GLU A 16 -8.96 -8.26 -11.87
CA GLU A 16 -9.05 -8.23 -13.33
C GLU A 16 -9.62 -6.90 -13.87
N SER A 17 -10.22 -6.09 -13.00
CA SER A 17 -10.79 -4.77 -13.35
C SER A 17 -9.73 -3.70 -13.57
N PHE A 18 -8.46 -3.99 -13.25
CA PHE A 18 -7.34 -3.06 -13.40
C PHE A 18 -6.58 -3.32 -14.71
N PRO A 19 -6.25 -2.26 -15.49
CA PRO A 19 -5.27 -2.34 -16.57
C PRO A 19 -3.98 -3.01 -16.09
N GLU A 20 -3.33 -3.80 -16.93
CA GLU A 20 -2.16 -4.58 -16.52
C GLU A 20 -1.02 -3.69 -16.01
N ASP A 21 -0.83 -2.52 -16.62
CA ASP A 21 0.19 -1.52 -16.23
C ASP A 21 -0.08 -0.93 -14.83
N ASP A 22 -1.34 -0.97 -14.37
CA ASP A 22 -1.77 -0.42 -13.08
C ASP A 22 -1.76 -1.45 -11.94
N ARG A 23 -1.37 -2.69 -12.23
CA ARG A 23 -1.28 -3.76 -11.22
C ARG A 23 0.01 -3.62 -10.42
N THR A 24 -0.09 -3.09 -9.22
CA THR A 24 1.00 -3.02 -8.24
C THR A 24 0.80 -4.01 -7.09
N THR A 25 1.90 -4.32 -6.40
CA THR A 25 1.92 -5.22 -5.22
C THR A 25 0.87 -4.82 -4.16
N SER A 26 0.67 -3.53 -3.96
CA SER A 26 -0.38 -2.97 -3.11
C SER A 26 -1.19 -1.92 -3.88
N GLN A 27 -2.43 -1.67 -3.47
CA GLN A 27 -3.31 -0.65 -4.04
C GLN A 27 -4.11 -0.01 -2.91
N VAL A 28 -4.49 1.26 -3.09
CA VAL A 28 -5.46 1.91 -2.22
C VAL A 28 -6.72 2.14 -3.02
N VAL A 29 -7.86 1.76 -2.43
CA VAL A 29 -9.18 1.93 -3.04
C VAL A 29 -9.98 2.86 -2.16
N SER A 30 -10.48 3.95 -2.74
CA SER A 30 -11.41 4.87 -2.09
C SER A 30 -12.77 4.78 -2.77
N TRP A 31 -13.82 4.87 -1.96
CA TRP A 31 -15.21 4.84 -2.41
C TRP A 31 -15.96 6.05 -1.86
N ARG A 32 -16.82 6.64 -2.69
CA ARG A 32 -17.53 7.88 -2.38
C ARG A 32 -19.02 7.64 -2.41
N ALA A 33 -19.70 7.88 -1.29
CA ALA A 33 -21.15 7.67 -1.19
C ALA A 33 -21.98 8.49 -2.21
N ARG A 34 -21.45 9.62 -2.69
CA ARG A 34 -22.09 10.45 -3.73
C ARG A 34 -21.85 10.02 -5.17
N ARG A 35 -20.87 9.14 -5.39
CA ARG A 35 -20.62 8.51 -6.68
C ARG A 35 -20.58 7.00 -6.43
N PRO A 36 -21.70 6.39 -5.98
CA PRO A 36 -21.73 4.99 -5.61
C PRO A 36 -21.35 4.05 -6.77
N GLU A 37 -21.48 4.53 -8.01
CA GLU A 37 -21.07 3.87 -9.25
C GLU A 37 -19.57 3.94 -9.55
N ALA A 38 -18.81 4.71 -8.78
CA ALA A 38 -17.38 4.94 -9.01
C ALA A 38 -16.54 4.59 -7.78
N VAL A 39 -15.33 4.13 -8.06
CA VAL A 39 -14.27 3.87 -7.11
C VAL A 39 -12.99 4.45 -7.69
N GLU A 40 -12.18 5.05 -6.84
CA GLU A 40 -10.87 5.56 -7.22
C GLU A 40 -9.83 4.59 -6.70
N VAL A 41 -8.84 4.28 -7.55
CA VAL A 41 -7.77 3.35 -7.21
C VAL A 41 -6.43 4.00 -7.48
N ASP A 42 -5.64 4.11 -6.42
CA ASP A 42 -4.29 4.64 -6.45
C ASP A 42 -3.27 3.50 -6.41
N ARG A 43 -2.28 3.57 -7.30
CA ARG A 43 -1.17 2.61 -7.37
C ARG A 43 -0.27 2.79 -6.16
N VAL A 44 0.13 1.67 -5.56
CA VAL A 44 1.07 1.64 -4.43
C VAL A 44 2.19 0.62 -4.71
N PRO A 45 3.15 0.97 -5.59
CA PRO A 45 4.32 0.15 -5.80
C PRO A 45 5.23 0.20 -4.57
N LEU A 46 5.91 -0.90 -4.27
CA LEU A 46 6.72 -1.03 -3.05
C LEU A 46 7.92 -0.07 -3.02
N ARG A 47 8.38 0.37 -4.20
CA ARG A 47 9.64 1.09 -4.40
C ARG A 47 9.46 2.61 -4.53
N GLU A 48 8.23 3.08 -4.63
CA GLU A 48 7.94 4.51 -4.76
C GLU A 48 7.29 5.02 -3.47
N ARG A 49 7.32 6.35 -3.30
CA ARG A 49 6.61 6.99 -2.19
C ARG A 49 5.12 6.68 -2.31
N LEU A 50 4.47 6.42 -1.17
CA LEU A 50 3.02 6.27 -1.14
C LEU A 50 2.32 7.54 -1.67
N PRO A 51 1.25 7.40 -2.44
CA PRO A 51 0.58 8.54 -3.06
C PRO A 51 -0.11 9.42 -2.01
N ILE A 52 -0.26 10.71 -2.35
CA ILE A 52 -1.18 11.60 -1.65
C ILE A 52 -2.56 11.37 -2.26
N ILE A 53 -3.51 10.89 -1.46
CA ILE A 53 -4.85 10.56 -1.95
C ILE A 53 -5.89 11.57 -1.46
N PRO A 54 -6.88 11.93 -2.27
CA PRO A 54 -8.00 12.75 -1.83
C PRO A 54 -8.93 11.93 -0.92
N ILE A 55 -9.17 12.41 0.29
CA ILE A 55 -10.12 11.77 1.21
C ILE A 55 -11.42 12.58 1.22
N PRO A 56 -12.56 11.94 0.87
CA PRO A 56 -13.87 12.56 1.07
C PRO A 56 -14.14 12.66 2.57
N LEU A 57 -14.43 13.86 3.06
CA LEU A 57 -14.95 14.04 4.41
C LEU A 57 -16.48 13.86 4.38
N ARG A 58 -17.23 14.95 4.37
CA ARG A 58 -18.69 14.95 4.19
C ARG A 58 -19.03 15.25 2.74
N PRO A 59 -20.28 15.01 2.32
CA PRO A 59 -20.73 15.46 1.01
C PRO A 59 -20.37 16.94 0.79
N GLU A 60 -20.79 17.85 1.63
CA GLU A 60 -20.67 19.28 1.33
C GLU A 60 -19.22 19.81 1.40
N ASP A 61 -18.29 19.00 1.92
CA ASP A 61 -16.89 19.37 2.11
C ASP A 61 -16.05 19.06 0.85
N PRO A 62 -15.05 19.91 0.54
CA PRO A 62 -14.04 19.57 -0.45
C PRO A 62 -13.17 18.40 0.02
N ASP A 63 -12.59 17.68 -0.93
CA ASP A 63 -11.62 16.64 -0.62
C ASP A 63 -10.39 17.23 0.06
N VAL A 64 -9.93 16.54 1.11
CA VAL A 64 -8.70 16.89 1.81
C VAL A 64 -7.59 15.94 1.37
N PRO A 65 -6.40 16.45 0.98
CA PRO A 65 -5.27 15.60 0.64
C PRO A 65 -4.78 14.88 1.90
N LEU A 66 -4.64 13.55 1.81
CA LEU A 66 -4.02 12.72 2.83
C LEU A 66 -2.69 12.19 2.31
N ASP A 67 -1.59 12.60 2.96
CA ASP A 67 -0.27 12.04 2.69
C ASP A 67 -0.14 10.67 3.39
N LEU A 68 -0.27 9.60 2.60
CA LEU A 68 -0.19 8.24 3.12
C LEU A 68 1.19 7.89 3.63
N GLN A 69 2.25 8.45 3.03
CA GLN A 69 3.62 8.18 3.46
C GLN A 69 3.82 8.73 4.86
N GLU A 70 3.52 10.00 5.09
CA GLU A 70 3.68 10.62 6.41
C GLU A 70 2.80 9.94 7.48
N LEU A 71 1.57 9.59 7.13
CA LEU A 71 0.66 8.91 8.05
C LEU A 71 1.21 7.55 8.50
N ILE A 72 1.71 6.75 7.57
CA ILE A 72 2.25 5.41 7.85
C ILE A 72 3.59 5.51 8.58
N ASP A 73 4.46 6.44 8.20
CA ASP A 73 5.72 6.69 8.88
C ASP A 73 5.46 7.05 10.35
N LEU A 74 4.53 7.97 10.61
CA LEU A 74 4.12 8.35 11.96
C LEU A 74 3.53 7.18 12.74
N ALA A 75 2.71 6.34 12.11
CA ALA A 75 2.15 5.16 12.75
C ALA A 75 3.24 4.13 13.10
N PHE A 76 4.23 3.96 12.22
CA PHE A 76 5.37 3.06 12.43
C PHE A 76 6.27 3.56 13.57
N GLU A 77 6.59 4.85 13.59
CA GLU A 77 7.38 5.48 14.66
C GLU A 77 6.71 5.35 16.03
N ASN A 78 5.41 5.63 16.09
CA ASN A 78 4.65 5.60 17.34
C ASN A 78 4.30 4.18 17.81
N GLY A 79 4.18 3.23 16.88
CA GLY A 79 3.71 1.87 17.15
C GLY A 79 4.65 1.01 17.99
N ARG A 80 5.89 1.47 18.26
CA ARG A 80 7.01 0.64 18.73
C ARG A 80 7.10 -0.64 17.89
N SER A 81 7.84 -0.58 16.79
CA SER A 81 8.16 -1.70 15.87
C SER A 81 8.97 -2.85 16.51
N GLY A 82 8.84 -3.09 17.82
CA GLY A 82 9.69 -3.93 18.66
C GLY A 82 9.49 -5.44 18.48
N GLY A 83 9.10 -5.91 17.30
CA GLY A 83 8.90 -7.34 17.07
C GLY A 83 8.92 -7.76 15.60
N ILE A 84 9.28 -6.89 14.67
CA ILE A 84 9.42 -7.26 13.25
C ILE A 84 10.88 -7.67 13.03
N ASP A 85 11.08 -8.93 12.65
CA ASP A 85 12.39 -9.41 12.22
C ASP A 85 12.59 -9.13 10.73
N ASP A 86 13.26 -8.02 10.41
CA ASP A 86 13.58 -7.61 9.04
C ASP A 86 14.53 -8.58 8.31
N ARG A 87 15.09 -9.57 9.03
CA ARG A 87 15.93 -10.62 8.43
C ARG A 87 15.12 -11.80 7.92
N ALA A 88 13.90 -11.97 8.40
CA ALA A 88 13.01 -13.01 7.92
C ALA A 88 12.69 -12.78 6.43
N GLU A 89 12.53 -13.86 5.68
CA GLU A 89 12.09 -13.74 4.30
C GLU A 89 10.61 -13.29 4.29
N PRO A 90 10.23 -12.30 3.46
CA PRO A 90 8.84 -11.90 3.31
C PRO A 90 7.96 -13.10 2.93
N ASP A 91 6.90 -13.31 3.73
CA ASP A 91 5.84 -14.28 3.45
C ASP A 91 4.53 -13.53 3.16
N PRO A 92 4.00 -13.58 1.93
CA PRO A 92 4.50 -14.32 0.77
C PRO A 92 5.67 -13.61 0.06
N PRO A 93 6.43 -14.34 -0.77
CA PRO A 93 7.62 -13.81 -1.44
C PRO A 93 7.30 -12.61 -2.31
N LEU A 94 8.26 -11.69 -2.38
CA LEU A 94 8.20 -10.54 -3.28
C LEU A 94 8.42 -10.97 -4.74
N SER A 95 7.98 -10.13 -5.68
CA SER A 95 8.38 -10.27 -7.08
C SER A 95 9.91 -10.21 -7.20
N GLN A 96 10.48 -10.76 -8.27
CA GLN A 96 11.95 -10.76 -8.45
C GLN A 96 12.54 -9.33 -8.41
N GLU A 97 11.83 -8.37 -9.00
CA GLU A 97 12.25 -6.97 -9.02
C GLU A 97 12.17 -6.33 -7.63
N ASP A 98 11.05 -6.52 -6.92
CA ASP A 98 10.87 -6.00 -5.57
C ASP A 98 11.86 -6.64 -4.58
N ALA A 99 12.14 -7.93 -4.72
CA ALA A 99 13.10 -8.67 -3.90
C ALA A 99 14.53 -8.14 -4.09
N ALA A 100 14.95 -7.89 -5.33
CA ALA A 100 16.26 -7.32 -5.63
C ALA A 100 16.40 -5.90 -5.04
N GLY A 101 15.34 -5.09 -5.11
CA GLY A 101 15.30 -3.77 -4.49
C GLY A 101 15.41 -3.83 -2.96
N ALA A 102 14.64 -4.73 -2.33
CA ALA A 102 14.65 -4.92 -0.88
C ALA A 102 16.01 -5.41 -0.37
N ASP A 103 16.66 -6.37 -1.05
CA ASP A 103 17.98 -6.88 -0.66
C ASP A 103 19.04 -5.76 -0.66
N GLY A 104 19.06 -4.92 -1.70
CA GLY A 104 19.96 -3.76 -1.76
C GLY A 104 19.76 -2.78 -0.60
N LEU A 105 18.49 -2.51 -0.24
CA LEU A 105 18.15 -1.62 0.87
C LEU A 105 18.55 -2.21 2.23
N LEU A 106 18.30 -3.50 2.45
CA LEU A 106 18.64 -4.19 3.70
C LEU A 106 20.15 -4.31 3.90
N ARG A 107 20.92 -4.63 2.84
CA ARG A 107 22.39 -4.63 2.89
C ARG A 107 22.96 -3.26 3.19
N GLY A 108 22.43 -2.21 2.55
CA GLY A 108 22.84 -0.82 2.82
C GLY A 108 22.61 -0.38 4.27
N ARG A 109 21.67 -1.02 4.97
CA ARG A 109 21.37 -0.78 6.39
C ARG A 109 22.02 -1.80 7.34
N GLY A 110 22.82 -2.76 6.84
CA GLY A 110 23.46 -3.81 7.64
C GLY A 110 22.49 -4.84 8.24
N LEU A 111 21.28 -4.94 7.68
CA LEU A 111 20.25 -5.87 8.10
C LEU A 111 20.36 -7.23 7.38
N ARG A 112 21.13 -7.31 6.29
CA ARG A 112 21.47 -8.54 5.55
C ARG A 112 22.93 -8.51 5.08
#